data_AF-A0A0F9L6Q3-F1
#
_entry.id   AF-A0A0F9L6Q3-F1
#
_cell.length_a   1.000
_cell.length_b   1.000
_cell.length_c   1.000
_cell.angle_alpha   90.00
_cell.angle_beta   90.00
_cell.angle_gamma   90.00
#
_symmetry.space_group_name_H-M   'P 1'
#
loop_
_entity.id
_entity.type
_entity.pdbx_description
1 polymer ?
#
loop_
_entity_poly.entity_id
_entity_poly.type
_entity_poly.pdbx_seq_one_letter_code
_entity_poly.pdbx_strand_id
1 'polypeptide(L)'
;YKGYKLARFMDKNVSISCTEQLITCIRKFCCKIVDEGKENTTAEFKVPVNDIIDMVKEEFGFFLPYLILKRSKRIKKVSFEKVINNDFKIRDMVTFRTSDFALF
;
A
#
# COMPACT_ATOMS: atom_id res chain seq x y z
N TYR A 1 -28.19 -9.53 9.29
CA TYR A 1 -26.80 -9.52 8.78
C TYR A 1 -26.42 -8.20 8.08
N LYS A 2 -26.52 -7.02 8.73
CA LYS A 2 -26.16 -5.72 8.09
C LYS A 2 -25.27 -4.77 8.92
N GLY A 3 -24.94 -5.08 10.18
CA GLY A 3 -24.14 -4.19 11.05
C GLY A 3 -22.68 -4.61 11.31
N TYR A 4 -22.38 -5.91 11.29
CA TYR A 4 -21.07 -6.41 11.76
C TYR A 4 -19.89 -6.10 10.83
N LYS A 5 -20.13 -5.93 9.52
CA LYS A 5 -19.04 -5.62 8.56
C LYS A 5 -18.48 -4.20 8.72
N LEU A 6 -19.32 -3.21 9.03
CA LEU A 6 -18.87 -1.82 9.25
C LEU A 6 -18.13 -1.64 10.58
N ALA A 7 -18.54 -2.38 11.63
CA ALA A 7 -17.93 -2.29 12.96
C ALA A 7 -16.43 -2.65 12.96
N ARG A 8 -16.00 -3.67 12.20
CA ARG A 8 -14.57 -4.03 12.08
C ARG A 8 -13.73 -2.94 11.42
N PHE A 9 -14.30 -2.18 10.48
CA PHE A 9 -13.58 -1.09 9.79
C PHE A 9 -13.48 0.19 10.63
N MET A 10 -14.30 0.32 11.68
CA MET A 10 -14.25 1.44 12.63
C MET A 10 -13.40 1.12 13.86
N ASP A 11 -12.97 -0.14 14.02
CA ASP A 11 -12.06 -0.53 15.08
C ASP A 11 -10.67 0.09 14.83
N LYS A 12 -10.26 0.95 15.78
CA LYS A 12 -8.98 1.65 15.70
C LYS A 12 -7.79 0.69 15.76
N ASN A 13 -7.90 -0.41 16.50
CA ASN A 13 -6.82 -1.39 16.62
C ASN A 13 -6.65 -2.15 15.31
N VAL A 14 -7.76 -2.53 14.67
CA VAL A 14 -7.73 -3.15 13.33
C VAL A 14 -7.13 -2.20 12.30
N SER A 15 -7.49 -0.92 12.36
CA SER A 15 -6.92 0.11 11.46
C SER A 15 -5.42 0.33 11.69
N ILE A 16 -4.98 0.34 12.96
CA ILE A 16 -3.56 0.47 13.34
C ILE A 16 -2.77 -0.74 12.85
N SER A 17 -3.26 -1.95 13.13
CA SER A 17 -2.64 -3.21 12.71
C SER A 17 -2.52 -3.29 11.19
N CYS A 18 -3.59 -2.97 10.46
CA CYS A 18 -3.57 -2.93 9.00
C CYS A 18 -2.56 -1.89 8.47
N THR A 19 -2.45 -0.73 9.12
CA THR A 19 -1.46 0.29 8.76
C THR A 19 -0.02 -0.22 8.92
N GLU A 20 0.26 -0.92 10.02
CA GLU A 20 1.60 -1.46 10.33
C GLU A 20 2.00 -2.60 9.38
N GLN A 21 1.04 -3.46 9.06
CA GLN A 21 1.24 -4.50 8.05
C GLN A 21 1.48 -3.91 6.66
N LEU A 22 0.69 -2.89 6.26
CA LEU A 22 0.90 -2.19 4.99
C LEU A 22 2.28 -1.54 4.90
N ILE A 23 2.74 -0.89 5.97
CA ILE A 23 4.09 -0.31 6.02
C ILE A 23 5.15 -1.41 5.87
N THR A 24 4.99 -2.53 6.59
CA THR A 24 5.90 -3.69 6.48
C THR A 24 5.93 -4.26 5.07
N CYS A 25 4.78 -4.36 4.42
CA CYS A 25 4.64 -4.80 3.03
C CYS A 25 5.37 -3.86 2.06
N ILE A 26 5.14 -2.55 2.17
CA ILE A 26 5.84 -1.55 1.34
C ILE A 26 7.35 -1.62 1.56
N ARG A 27 7.80 -1.75 2.82
CA ARG A 27 9.22 -1.91 3.15
C ARG A 27 9.83 -3.15 2.49
N LYS A 28 9.17 -4.30 2.58
CA LYS A 28 9.63 -5.54 1.94
C LYS A 28 9.74 -5.37 0.41
N PHE A 29 8.78 -4.68 -0.20
CA PHE A 29 8.85 -4.33 -1.63
C PHE A 29 10.06 -3.46 -1.94
N CYS A 30 10.27 -2.38 -1.19
CA CYS A 30 11.42 -1.50 -1.35
C CYS A 30 12.75 -2.24 -1.19
N CYS A 31 12.89 -3.09 -0.15
CA CYS A 31 14.09 -3.88 0.08
C CYS A 31 14.38 -4.84 -1.07
N LYS A 32 13.37 -5.59 -1.55
CA LYS A 32 13.55 -6.48 -2.72
C LYS A 32 14.05 -5.73 -3.94
N ILE A 33 13.50 -4.55 -4.21
CA ILE A 33 13.90 -3.73 -5.37
C ILE A 33 15.34 -3.23 -5.23
N VAL A 34 15.78 -2.88 -4.02
CA VAL A 34 17.17 -2.47 -3.72
C VAL A 34 18.12 -3.66 -3.84
N ASP A 35 17.75 -4.82 -3.27
CA ASP A 35 18.55 -6.05 -3.30
C ASP A 35 18.71 -6.60 -4.72
N GLU A 36 17.70 -6.43 -5.58
CA GLU A 36 17.74 -6.80 -7.01
C GLU A 36 18.66 -5.88 -7.85
N GLY A 37 19.39 -4.95 -7.23
CA GLY A 37 20.43 -4.17 -7.91
C GLY A 37 19.88 -3.08 -8.84
N LYS A 38 18.60 -2.68 -8.70
CA LYS A 38 18.12 -1.42 -9.29
C LYS A 38 18.67 -0.27 -8.43
N GLU A 39 19.96 0.00 -8.63
CA GLU A 39 20.67 1.17 -8.11
C GLU A 39 19.85 2.43 -8.40
N ASN A 40 19.13 2.90 -7.39
CA ASN A 40 18.81 4.30 -7.13
C ASN A 40 18.04 4.33 -5.80
N THR A 41 18.76 4.56 -4.71
CA THR A 41 18.21 4.85 -3.37
C THR A 41 17.30 6.09 -3.36
N THR A 42 17.25 6.85 -4.46
CA THR A 42 16.39 8.00 -4.74
C THR A 42 15.25 7.71 -5.72
N ALA A 43 15.11 6.50 -6.26
CA ALA A 43 14.11 6.19 -7.27
C ALA A 43 12.68 6.20 -6.70
N GLU A 44 11.79 6.81 -7.47
CA GLU A 44 10.35 6.67 -7.30
C GLU A 44 9.89 5.37 -7.99
N PHE A 45 9.26 4.48 -7.22
CA PHE A 45 8.73 3.23 -7.73
C PHE A 45 7.22 3.29 -7.77
N LYS A 46 6.65 2.96 -8.93
CA LYS A 46 5.22 2.82 -9.13
C LYS A 46 4.83 1.35 -9.02
N VAL A 47 3.91 1.04 -8.13
CA VAL A 47 3.38 -0.31 -7.94
C VAL A 47 1.85 -0.26 -8.00
N PRO A 48 1.20 -1.23 -8.68
CA PRO A 48 -0.25 -1.36 -8.63
C PRO A 48 -0.75 -1.49 -7.19
N VAL A 49 -1.79 -0.73 -6.85
CA VAL A 49 -2.40 -0.80 -5.52
C VAL A 49 -2.84 -2.23 -5.18
N ASN A 50 -3.34 -2.97 -6.16
CA ASN A 50 -3.77 -4.35 -5.97
C ASN A 50 -2.63 -5.26 -5.50
N ASP A 51 -1.40 -5.08 -6.00
CA ASP A 51 -0.26 -5.91 -5.61
C ASP A 51 0.10 -5.71 -4.14
N ILE A 52 -0.10 -4.48 -3.62
CA ILE A 52 0.08 -4.17 -2.20
C ILE A 52 -1.06 -4.75 -1.36
N ILE A 53 -2.31 -4.54 -1.80
CA ILE A 53 -3.49 -4.98 -1.05
C ILE A 53 -3.58 -6.51 -1.01
N ASP A 54 -3.20 -7.19 -2.09
CA ASP A 54 -3.27 -8.64 -2.19
C ASP A 54 -2.45 -9.36 -1.13
N MET A 55 -1.41 -8.72 -0.59
CA MET A 55 -0.62 -9.27 0.53
C MET A 55 -1.35 -9.23 1.88
N VAL A 56 -2.33 -8.35 2.06
CA VAL A 56 -3.00 -8.11 3.35
C VAL A 56 -4.52 -8.32 3.28
N LYS A 57 -5.06 -8.60 2.09
CA LYS A 57 -6.52 -8.72 1.87
C LYS A 57 -7.14 -9.91 2.59
N GLU A 58 -6.40 -10.98 2.84
CA GLU A 58 -6.94 -12.16 3.52
C GLU A 58 -7.29 -11.85 4.97
N GLU A 59 -6.51 -10.99 5.62
CA GLU A 59 -6.70 -10.61 7.02
C GLU A 59 -7.63 -9.39 7.16
N PHE A 60 -7.49 -8.38 6.30
CA PHE A 60 -8.18 -7.09 6.46
C PHE A 60 -9.27 -6.81 5.41
N GLY A 61 -9.44 -7.70 4.44
CA GLY A 61 -10.26 -7.45 3.25
C GLY A 61 -9.61 -6.43 2.31
N PHE A 62 -10.24 -6.19 1.15
CA PHE A 62 -9.70 -5.24 0.16
C PHE A 62 -9.86 -3.77 0.59
N PHE A 63 -11.01 -3.44 1.19
CA PHE A 63 -11.43 -2.05 1.38
C PHE A 63 -10.61 -1.28 2.42
N LEU A 64 -10.26 -1.93 3.54
CA LEU A 64 -9.53 -1.27 4.63
C LEU A 64 -8.10 -0.89 4.22
N PRO A 65 -7.30 -1.81 3.64
CA PRO A 65 -5.99 -1.46 3.10
C PRO A 65 -6.04 -0.35 2.05
N TYR A 66 -7.01 -0.40 1.13
CA TYR A 66 -7.20 0.65 0.12
C TYR A 66 -7.44 2.03 0.76
N LEU A 67 -8.34 2.09 1.74
CA LEU A 67 -8.69 3.34 2.41
C LEU A 67 -7.51 3.89 3.23
N ILE A 68 -6.76 3.02 3.90
CA ILE A 68 -5.56 3.38 4.66
C ILE A 68 -4.48 3.92 3.71
N LEU A 69 -4.17 3.22 2.62
CA LEU A 69 -3.19 3.72 1.66
C LEU A 69 -3.57 5.10 1.13
N LYS A 70 -4.86 5.33 0.82
CA LYS A 70 -5.35 6.59 0.26
C LYS A 70 -5.41 7.76 1.25
N ARG A 71 -5.65 7.50 2.54
CA ARG A 71 -5.97 8.56 3.53
C ARG A 71 -5.04 8.62 4.74
N SER A 72 -4.21 7.61 4.98
CA SER A 72 -3.44 7.51 6.20
C SER A 72 -2.30 8.53 6.23
N LYS A 73 -2.30 9.37 7.28
CA LYS A 73 -1.18 10.27 7.57
C LYS A 73 0.06 9.53 8.09
N ARG A 74 -0.01 8.23 8.40
CA ARG A 74 1.16 7.42 8.82
C ARG A 74 1.94 6.91 7.61
N ILE A 75 1.25 6.61 6.51
CA ILE A 75 1.87 6.28 5.23
C ILE A 75 2.07 7.60 4.47
N LYS A 76 2.99 8.43 4.99
CA LYS A 76 3.33 9.70 4.35
C LYS A 76 4.09 9.41 3.05
N LYS A 77 3.92 10.29 2.06
CA LYS A 77 4.71 10.30 0.81
C LYS A 77 4.40 9.16 -0.16
N VAL A 78 3.17 8.66 -0.13
CA VAL A 78 2.61 7.83 -1.20
C VAL A 78 1.74 8.69 -2.10
N SER A 79 1.99 8.68 -3.41
CA SER A 79 1.12 9.34 -4.39
C SER A 79 0.26 8.31 -5.12
N PHE A 80 -1.04 8.59 -5.21
CA PHE A 80 -1.98 7.79 -5.97
C PHE A 80 -2.13 8.36 -7.38
N GLU A 81 -1.90 7.54 -8.37
CA GLU A 81 -2.08 7.90 -9.78
C GLU A 81 -3.01 6.90 -10.46
N LYS A 82 -3.95 7.41 -11.26
CA LYS A 82 -4.78 6.57 -12.12
C LYS A 82 -4.14 6.46 -13.48
N VAL A 83 -3.66 5.28 -13.83
CA VAL A 83 -3.05 5.02 -15.13
C VAL A 83 -4.00 4.18 -15.96
N ILE A 84 -4.15 4.54 -17.23
CA ILE A 84 -4.86 3.71 -18.22
C ILE A 84 -3.81 2.76 -18.80
N ASN A 85 -3.97 1.46 -18.54
CA ASN A 85 -3.10 0.45 -19.12
C ASN A 85 -3.42 0.21 -20.61
N ASN A 86 -2.55 -0.52 -21.31
CA ASN A 86 -2.73 -0.92 -22.72
C ASN A 86 -4.06 -1.65 -23.00
N ASP A 87 -4.68 -2.25 -21.97
CA ASP A 87 -6.02 -2.87 -22.05
C ASP A 87 -7.18 -1.88 -21.84
N PHE A 88 -6.92 -0.56 -21.87
CA PHE A 88 -7.87 0.51 -21.56
C PHE A 88 -8.50 0.44 -20.16
N LYS A 89 -7.91 -0.34 -19.24
CA LYS A 89 -8.37 -0.46 -17.85
C LYS A 89 -7.68 0.58 -16.97
N ILE A 90 -8.48 1.33 -16.22
CA ILE A 90 -7.99 2.23 -15.18
C ILE A 90 -7.43 1.39 -14.03
N ARG A 91 -6.16 1.59 -13.68
CA ARG A 91 -5.54 1.03 -12.48
C ARG A 91 -5.06 2.14 -11.57
N ASP A 92 -5.35 2.00 -10.28
CA ASP A 92 -4.75 2.82 -9.25
C ASP A 92 -3.32 2.33 -9.01
N MET A 93 -2.34 3.20 -9.23
CA MET A 93 -0.93 3.00 -8.94
C MET A 93 -0.57 3.80 -7.69
N VAL A 94 0.32 3.23 -6.89
CA VAL A 94 0.91 3.87 -5.71
C VAL A 94 2.39 4.08 -6.00
N THR A 95 2.82 5.34 -5.92
CA THR A 95 4.22 5.70 -6.03
C THR A 95 4.80 5.90 -4.64
N PHE A 96 5.95 5.30 -4.37
CA PHE A 96 6.72 5.53 -3.16
C PHE A 96 8.20 5.73 -3.51
N ARG A 97 8.91 6.48 -2.66
CA ARG A 97 10.37 6.59 -2.74
C ARG A 97 10.99 5.56 -1.82
N THR A 98 11.99 4.84 -2.32
CA THR A 98 12.75 3.87 -1.52
C THR A 98 13.34 4.52 -0.29
N SER A 99 13.90 5.73 -0.40
CA SER A 99 14.47 6.47 0.75
C SER A 99 13.49 6.69 1.90
N ASP A 100 12.18 6.76 1.65
CA ASP A 100 11.18 6.97 2.70
C ASP A 100 10.85 5.70 3.50
N PHE A 101 11.24 4.52 2.99
CA PHE A 101 10.86 3.23 3.56
C PHE A 101 12.04 2.25 3.77
N ALA A 102 13.12 2.39 2.99
CA ALA A 102 14.30 1.50 2.99
C ALA A 102 15.44 2.01 3.88
N LEU A 103 15.36 3.23 4.41
CA LEU A 103 16.36 3.72 5.37
C LEU A 103 16.05 3.18 6.77
N PHE A 104 17.00 2.40 7.28
CA PHE A 104 17.30 2.31 8.71
C PHE A 104 17.59 3.72 9.27
#